data_AF-A0A2P6PKL1-F1
#
_entry.id   AF-A0A2P6PKL1-F1
#
_cell.length_a   1.000
_cell.length_b   1.000
_cell.length_c   1.000
_cell.angle_alpha   90.00
_cell.angle_beta   90.00
_cell.angle_gamma   90.00
#
_symmetry.space_group_name_H-M   'P 1'
#
loop_
_entity.id
_entity.type
_entity.pdbx_description
1 polymer ?
#
loop_
_entity_poly.entity_id
_entity_poly.type
_entity_poly.pdbx_seq_one_letter_code
_entity_poly.pdbx_strand_id
1 'polypeptide(L)' 'MDGFEATRQMRKVEKSYHLRIPIVALTAYTPGEETRRMLEAGMDEYLSKPLGKDRLLETMGKQC' A
#
# COMPACT_ATOMS: atom_id res chain seq x y z
N MET A 1 7.40 5.84 13.66
CA MET A 1 7.05 5.83 12.23
C MET A 1 6.22 4.59 11.94
N ASP A 2 5.02 4.77 11.41
CA ASP A 2 4.12 3.70 10.98
C ASP A 2 4.03 3.63 9.45
N GLY A 3 3.26 2.66 8.92
CA GLY A 3 3.09 2.49 7.47
C GLY A 3 2.40 3.70 6.80
N PHE A 4 1.54 4.43 7.49
CA PHE A 4 0.87 5.61 6.94
C PHE A 4 1.84 6.78 6.82
N GLU A 5 2.66 7.02 7.83
CA GLU A 5 3.70 8.04 7.81
C GLU A 5 4.75 7.74 6.75
N ALA A 6 5.20 6.48 6.65
CA ALA A 6 6.11 6.03 5.61
C ALA A 6 5.54 6.29 4.21
N THR A 7 4.28 5.92 3.98
CA THR A 7 3.59 6.17 2.69
C THR A 7 3.55 7.66 2.37
N ARG A 8 3.16 8.52 3.32
CA ARG A 8 3.13 9.98 3.12
C ARG A 8 4.51 10.54 2.79
N GLN A 9 5.58 10.03 3.40
CA GLN A 9 6.94 10.44 3.08
C GLN A 9 7.36 9.96 1.70
N MET A 10 7.10 8.71 1.33
CA MET A 10 7.37 8.19 -0.02
C MET A 10 6.64 9.01 -1.09
N ARG A 11 5.35 9.33 -0.89
CA ARG A 11 4.57 10.17 -1.82
C ARG A 11 5.13 11.59 -1.99
N LYS A 12 5.79 12.15 -0.96
CA LYS A 12 6.50 13.44 -1.09
C LYS A 12 7.76 13.30 -1.94
N VAL A 13 8.53 12.23 -1.72
CA VAL A 13 9.75 11.94 -2.48
C VAL A 13 9.42 11.69 -3.96
N GLU A 14 8.40 10.89 -4.23
CA GLU A 14 7.91 10.60 -5.59
C GLU A 14 7.60 11.84 -6.41
N LYS A 15 6.96 12.86 -5.81
CA LYS A 15 6.68 14.14 -6.46
C LYS A 15 7.97 14.84 -6.93
N SER A 16 9.04 14.76 -6.14
CA SER A 16 10.33 15.36 -6.51
C SER A 16 10.98 14.67 -7.71
N TYR A 17 10.78 13.35 -7.83
CA TYR A 17 11.38 12.54 -8.90
C TYR A 17 10.45 12.28 -10.08
N HIS A 18 9.21 12.82 -10.07
CA HIS A 18 8.21 12.59 -11.12
C HIS A 18 7.97 11.11 -11.44
N LEU A 19 8.03 10.26 -10.41
CA LEU A 19 7.82 8.82 -10.53
C LEU A 19 6.73 8.36 -9.57
N ARG A 20 6.15 7.20 -9.84
CA ARG A 20 5.12 6.59 -9.01
C ARG A 20 5.49 5.16 -8.69
N ILE A 21 5.74 4.86 -7.42
CA ILE A 21 6.04 3.53 -6.92
C ILE A 21 4.72 2.94 -6.37
N PRO A 22 4.34 1.73 -6.78
CA PRO A 22 3.24 1.01 -6.17
C PRO A 22 3.49 0.75 -4.68
N ILE A 23 2.56 1.15 -3.81
CA ILE A 23 2.62 0.91 -2.36
C ILE A 23 1.43 0.04 -1.97
N VAL A 24 1.72 -1.19 -1.55
CA VAL A 24 0.74 -2.17 -1.09
C VAL A 24 0.83 -2.32 0.42
N ALA A 25 -0.25 -2.05 1.14
CA ALA A 25 -0.34 -2.27 2.57
C ALA A 25 -0.45 -3.75 2.92
N LEU A 26 0.21 -4.18 4.00
CA LEU A 26 0.00 -5.48 4.61
C LEU A 26 -0.62 -5.31 6.00
N THR A 27 -1.92 -5.58 6.11
CA THR A 27 -2.70 -5.36 7.35
C THR A 27 -3.16 -6.66 7.99
N ALA A 28 -3.30 -6.67 9.31
CA ALA A 28 -3.98 -7.74 10.04
C ALA A 28 -5.50 -7.54 10.14
N TYR A 29 -6.00 -6.37 9.71
CA TYR A 29 -7.40 -5.98 9.85
C TYR A 29 -8.23 -6.31 8.61
N THR A 30 -9.50 -6.64 8.85
CA THR A 30 -10.52 -6.96 7.84
C THR A 30 -11.03 -5.67 7.16
N PRO A 31 -11.52 -5.71 5.91
CA PRO A 31 -11.97 -4.52 5.19
C PRO A 31 -13.00 -3.69 5.97
N GLY A 32 -12.82 -2.36 5.96
CA GLY A 32 -13.63 -1.41 6.73
C GLY A 32 -13.02 -0.01 6.76
N GLU A 33 -13.07 0.68 7.90
CA GLU A 33 -12.50 2.02 8.08
C GLU A 33 -11.01 2.12 7.78
N GLU A 34 -10.24 1.05 8.04
CA GLU A 34 -8.80 1.03 7.76
C GLU A 34 -8.49 1.20 6.27
N THR A 35 -9.30 0.61 5.38
CA THR A 35 -9.11 0.72 3.93
C THR A 35 -9.16 2.17 3.49
N ARG A 36 -10.10 2.95 4.02
CA ARG A 36 -10.22 4.37 3.70
C ARG A 36 -8.99 5.16 4.15
N ARG A 37 -8.52 4.90 5.37
CA ARG A 37 -7.29 5.54 5.91
C ARG A 37 -6.05 5.20 5.08
N MET A 38 -5.96 3.97 4.57
CA MET A 38 -4.84 3.53 3.72
C MET A 38 -4.85 4.26 2.37
N LEU A 39 -6.02 4.36 1.74
CA LEU A 39 -6.19 5.11 0.49
C LEU A 39 -5.91 6.61 0.67
N GLU A 40 -6.41 7.23 1.75
CA GLU A 40 -6.17 8.64 2.06
C GLU A 40 -4.69 8.94 2.36
N ALA A 41 -3.96 7.99 2.94
CA ALA A 41 -2.51 8.11 3.11
C ALA A 41 -1.74 7.97 1.79
N GLY A 42 -2.40 7.47 0.74
CA GLY A 42 -1.87 7.33 -0.60
C GLY A 42 -1.41 5.92 -0.95
N MET A 43 -1.85 4.87 -0.25
CA MET A 43 -1.56 3.48 -0.64
C MET A 43 -2.41 3.06 -1.84
N ASP A 44 -1.91 2.16 -2.67
CA ASP A 44 -2.57 1.72 -3.90
C ASP A 44 -3.48 0.51 -3.68
N GLU A 45 -3.04 -0.41 -2.83
CA GLU A 45 -3.74 -1.65 -2.55
C GLU A 45 -3.44 -2.11 -1.13
N TYR A 46 -4.20 -3.08 -0.63
CA TYR A 46 -3.93 -3.70 0.66
C TYR A 46 -4.13 -5.21 0.60
N LEU A 47 -3.36 -5.91 1.41
CA LEU A 47 -3.38 -7.35 1.59
C LEU A 47 -3.62 -7.66 3.06
N SER A 48 -4.56 -8.56 3.32
CA SER A 48 -4.88 -9.03 4.67
C SER A 48 -3.98 -10.19 5.07
N LYS A 49 -3.58 -10.24 6.35
CA LYS A 49 -2.94 -11.41 6.95
C LYS A 49 -3.99 -12.49 7.27
N PRO A 50 -3.62 -13.78 7.24
CA PRO A 50 -2.33 -14.31 6.77
C PRO A 50 -2.17 -14.14 5.24
N LEU A 51 -0.96 -13.78 4.80
CA LEU A 51 -0.66 -13.54 3.38
C LEU A 51 -0.19 -14.83 2.71
N GLY A 52 -0.93 -15.28 1.70
CA GLY A 52 -0.52 -16.37 0.81
C GLY A 52 0.40 -15.91 -0.30
N LYS A 53 1.35 -16.76 -0.71
CA LYS A 53 2.31 -16.48 -1.79
C LYS A 53 1.60 -16.14 -3.12
N ASP A 54 0.55 -16.88 -3.46
CA ASP A 54 -0.16 -16.68 -4.73
C ASP A 54 -0.81 -15.30 -4.80
N ARG A 55 -1.42 -14.85 -3.69
CA ARG A 55 -2.05 -13.53 -3.59
C ARG A 55 -1.02 -12.40 -3.66
N LEU A 56 0.16 -12.60 -3.08
CA LEU A 56 1.27 -11.64 -3.21
C LEU A 56 1.73 -11.51 -4.66
N LEU A 57 1.96 -12.65 -5.34
CA LEU A 57 2.39 -12.67 -6.73
C LEU A 57 1.35 -12.05 -7.67
N GLU A 58 0.07 -12.33 -7.45
CA GLU A 58 -1.03 -11.74 -8.21
C GLU A 58 -1.05 -10.21 -8.07
N THR A 59 -0.95 -9.69 -6.84
CA THR A 59 -0.92 -8.25 -6.58
C THR A 59 0.30 -7.58 -7.19
N MET A 60 1.48 -8.21 -7.13
CA MET A 60 2.68 -7.68 -7.80
C MET A 60 2.51 -7.61 -9.32
N GLY A 61 1.88 -8.63 -9.92
CA GLY A 61 1.62 -8.68 -11.36
C GLY A 61 0.64 -7.60 -11.86
N LYS A 62 -0.28 -7.12 -11.01
CA LYS A 62 -1.23 -6.03 -11.36
C LYS A 62 -0.58 -4.65 -11.45
N GLN A 63 0.62 -4.51 -10.90
CA GLN A 63 1.32 -3.22 -10.74
C GLN A 63 2.48 -3.04 -11.74
N CYS A 64 2.65 -3.99 -12.67
CA CYS A 64 3.52 -3.89 -13.85
C CYS A 64 2.76 -3.31 -15.04
#